data_AF-A0A3P7P6F6-F1
#
_entry.id   AF-A0A3P7P6F6-F1
#
_cell.length_a   1.000
_cell.length_b   1.000
_cell.length_c   1.000
_cell.angle_alpha   90.00
_cell.angle_beta   90.00
_cell.angle_gamma   90.00
#
_symmetry.space_group_name_H-M   'P 1'
#
loop_
_entity.id
_entity.type
_entity.pdbx_description
1 polymer ?
#
loop_
_entity_poly.entity_id
_entity_poly.type
_entity_poly.pdbx_seq_one_letter_code
_entity_poly.pdbx_strand_id
1 'polypeptide(L)'
;MDYKGHKGYSKPDGSTTEAWSDYTCGHCGTYVSGAVIAYTGPVGARAEWLVCTKCGHGSYRKDNNIIYPGQVEGPSLTGVPEDVYEAYNEARNCMSVNAFNATELICRKILMHVAVEKGAEEGKSFAFYLDELESLGYITPPMKKWVDIIRKNGNSATHKIEEPNKGRAMSSLMFTAELLRIIYEMEHFASTFSV
;
A
#
# COMPACT_ATOMS: atom_id res chain seq x y z
N MET A 1 -22.53 -20.86 33.89
CA MET A 1 -21.44 -19.89 33.70
C MET A 1 -22.07 -18.52 33.70
N ASP A 2 -21.81 -17.70 34.71
CA ASP A 2 -22.35 -16.33 34.76
C ASP A 2 -21.59 -15.42 33.80
N TYR A 3 -22.33 -14.68 32.97
CA TYR A 3 -21.78 -13.70 32.06
C TYR A 3 -21.21 -12.51 32.85
N LYS A 4 -19.88 -12.34 32.82
CA LYS A 4 -19.17 -11.30 33.58
C LYS A 4 -19.13 -9.92 32.91
N GLY A 5 -19.78 -9.74 31.75
CA GLY A 5 -19.73 -8.50 30.98
C GLY A 5 -18.40 -8.25 30.28
N HIS A 6 -18.28 -7.09 29.63
CA HIS A 6 -17.04 -6.58 29.05
C HIS A 6 -16.42 -5.50 29.96
N LYS A 7 -15.12 -5.21 29.77
CA LYS A 7 -14.51 -4.01 30.38
C LYS A 7 -15.31 -2.77 29.94
N GLY A 8 -15.57 -1.84 30.86
CA GLY A 8 -16.28 -0.60 30.55
C GLY A 8 -15.57 0.22 29.46
N TYR A 9 -16.36 0.89 28.63
CA TYR A 9 -15.88 1.83 27.61
C TYR A 9 -16.75 3.09 27.65
N SER A 10 -16.21 4.20 27.15
CA SER A 10 -16.93 5.47 27.02
C SER A 10 -17.39 5.66 25.58
N LYS A 11 -18.56 6.27 25.41
CA LYS A 11 -19.16 6.67 24.12
C LYS A 11 -19.44 8.17 24.15
N PRO A 12 -18.57 9.01 23.58
CA PRO A 12 -18.85 10.43 23.48
C PRO A 12 -19.93 10.68 22.42
N ASP A 13 -20.65 11.79 22.54
CA ASP A 13 -21.82 12.12 21.71
C ASP A 13 -21.54 13.12 20.57
N GLY A 14 -20.26 13.49 20.38
CA GLY A 14 -19.83 14.48 19.39
C GLY A 14 -19.77 15.92 19.90
N SER A 15 -20.27 16.22 21.11
CA SER A 15 -20.36 17.59 21.63
C SER A 15 -19.10 18.10 22.33
N THR A 16 -18.14 17.22 22.60
CA THR A 16 -16.91 17.54 23.35
C THR A 16 -15.66 17.36 22.51
N THR A 17 -14.56 18.00 22.90
CA THR A 17 -13.25 17.81 22.24
C THR A 17 -12.76 16.35 22.29
N GLU A 18 -13.15 15.59 23.31
CA GLU A 18 -12.82 14.16 23.41
C GLU A 18 -13.55 13.29 22.39
N ALA A 19 -14.64 13.79 21.82
CA ALA A 19 -15.41 13.13 20.76
C ALA A 19 -14.73 13.24 19.39
N TRP A 20 -13.64 13.98 19.29
CA TRP A 20 -12.92 14.23 18.06
C TRP A 20 -11.45 13.93 18.22
N SER A 21 -10.84 13.53 17.12
CA SER A 21 -9.46 13.12 17.10
C SER A 21 -8.90 13.33 15.71
N ASP A 22 -7.78 14.04 15.64
CA ASP A 22 -7.05 14.18 14.39
C ASP A 22 -6.18 12.95 14.13
N TYR A 23 -6.22 12.45 12.90
CA TYR A 23 -5.38 11.36 12.42
C TYR A 23 -5.36 11.29 10.89
N THR A 24 -4.36 10.63 10.34
CA THR A 24 -4.36 10.23 8.92
C THR A 24 -5.09 8.91 8.78
N CYS A 25 -6.19 8.89 8.01
CA CYS A 25 -6.99 7.70 7.80
C CYS A 25 -6.22 6.63 7.02
N GLY A 26 -6.09 5.43 7.59
CA GLY A 26 -5.41 4.30 6.95
C GLY A 26 -6.06 3.83 5.64
N HIS A 27 -7.35 4.08 5.46
CA HIS A 27 -8.09 3.64 4.27
C HIS A 27 -7.99 4.60 3.08
N CYS A 28 -8.09 5.92 3.32
CA CYS A 28 -8.12 6.91 2.23
C CYS A 28 -6.92 7.88 2.24
N GLY A 29 -5.99 7.72 3.19
CA GLY A 29 -4.77 8.53 3.31
C GLY A 29 -5.00 10.00 3.65
N THR A 30 -6.23 10.41 3.94
CA THR A 30 -6.56 11.82 4.22
C THR A 30 -6.36 12.12 5.71
N TYR A 31 -5.70 13.23 6.02
CA TYR A 31 -5.66 13.80 7.36
C TYR A 31 -7.04 14.39 7.70
N VAL A 32 -7.67 13.88 8.75
CA VAL A 32 -9.04 14.22 9.14
C VAL A 32 -9.13 14.49 10.63
N SER A 33 -10.08 15.34 11.03
CA SER A 33 -10.64 15.27 12.37
C SER A 33 -11.76 14.25 12.34
N GLY A 34 -11.51 13.06 12.87
CA GLY A 34 -12.49 11.97 12.87
C GLY A 34 -13.25 11.87 14.18
N ALA A 35 -14.44 11.28 14.09
CA ALA A 35 -15.31 11.07 15.23
C ALA A 35 -14.81 9.88 16.08
N VAL A 36 -14.64 10.09 17.37
CA VAL A 36 -14.39 9.03 18.35
C VAL A 36 -15.73 8.40 18.69
N ILE A 37 -15.98 7.17 18.27
CA ILE A 37 -17.25 6.47 18.56
C ILE A 37 -17.20 5.68 19.87
N ALA A 38 -16.00 5.30 20.30
CA ALA A 38 -15.77 4.69 21.60
C ALA A 38 -14.31 4.86 22.03
N TYR A 39 -14.05 4.87 23.33
CA TYR A 39 -12.70 4.76 23.86
C TYR A 39 -12.63 4.01 25.19
N THR A 40 -11.45 3.50 25.51
CA THR A 40 -11.15 2.86 26.79
C THR A 40 -9.83 3.38 27.36
N GLY A 41 -9.73 3.51 28.68
CA GLY A 41 -8.51 3.98 29.35
C GLY A 41 -8.48 5.50 29.56
N PRO A 42 -7.51 5.99 30.36
CA PRO A 42 -7.40 7.41 30.68
C PRO A 42 -6.85 8.22 29.50
N VAL A 43 -7.04 9.53 29.55
CA VAL A 43 -6.45 10.49 28.60
C VAL A 43 -4.93 10.27 28.52
N GLY A 44 -4.39 10.19 27.30
CA GLY A 44 -2.96 9.91 27.04
C GLY A 44 -2.57 8.43 26.94
N ALA A 45 -3.40 7.51 27.42
CA ALA A 45 -3.23 6.06 27.25
C ALA A 45 -4.50 5.38 26.72
N ARG A 46 -5.41 6.18 26.14
CA ARG A 46 -6.69 5.69 25.63
C ARG A 46 -6.51 4.88 24.35
N ALA A 47 -7.27 3.81 24.25
CA ALA A 47 -7.54 3.15 22.98
C ALA A 47 -8.84 3.71 22.41
N GLU A 48 -8.85 4.07 21.13
CA GLU A 48 -10.00 4.74 20.49
C GLU A 48 -10.46 4.01 19.25
N TRP A 49 -11.77 3.96 19.07
CA TRP A 49 -12.41 3.62 17.81
C TRP A 49 -12.86 4.90 17.16
N LEU A 50 -12.36 5.13 15.95
CA LEU A 50 -12.48 6.35 15.19
C LEU A 50 -13.28 6.09 13.92
N VAL A 51 -13.98 7.09 13.41
CA VAL A 51 -14.61 7.08 12.08
C VAL A 51 -14.07 8.25 11.27
N CYS A 52 -13.61 7.96 10.07
CA CYS A 52 -13.10 8.96 9.14
C CYS A 52 -14.26 9.82 8.61
N THR A 53 -14.17 11.14 8.80
CA THR A 53 -15.20 12.09 8.34
C THR A 53 -15.24 12.27 6.83
N LYS A 54 -14.19 11.81 6.09
CA LYS A 54 -14.17 11.85 4.63
C LYS A 54 -14.73 10.59 3.98
N CYS A 55 -14.29 9.40 4.40
CA CYS A 55 -14.64 8.14 3.73
C CYS A 55 -15.55 7.21 4.56
N GLY A 56 -15.89 7.57 5.80
CA GLY A 56 -16.77 6.79 6.67
C GLY A 56 -16.17 5.50 7.25
N HIS A 57 -14.93 5.15 6.91
CA HIS A 57 -14.30 3.92 7.40
C HIS A 57 -13.84 4.05 8.85
N GLY A 58 -13.90 2.93 9.57
CA GLY A 58 -13.45 2.83 10.96
C GLY A 58 -11.92 2.78 11.07
N SER A 59 -11.39 3.24 12.18
CA SER A 59 -9.98 3.06 12.54
C SER A 59 -9.85 2.83 14.03
N TYR A 60 -8.76 2.19 14.44
CA TYR A 60 -8.44 1.93 15.83
C TYR A 60 -7.12 2.59 16.18
N ARG A 61 -7.05 3.29 17.31
CA ARG A 61 -5.83 3.93 17.79
C ARG A 61 -5.37 3.34 19.11
N LYS A 62 -4.09 2.95 19.18
CA LYS A 62 -3.46 2.41 20.40
C LYS A 62 -1.94 2.56 20.34
N ASP A 63 -1.26 2.32 21.46
CA ASP A 63 0.20 2.11 21.57
C ASP A 63 1.03 3.17 20.84
N ASN A 64 1.34 4.29 21.50
CA ASN A 64 2.06 5.44 20.91
C ASN A 64 1.35 6.06 19.69
N ASN A 65 0.03 6.18 19.74
CA ASN A 65 -0.79 6.88 18.73
C ASN A 65 -0.79 6.20 17.34
N ILE A 66 -0.51 4.89 17.28
CA ILE A 66 -0.56 4.12 16.03
C ILE A 66 -2.02 3.91 15.62
N ILE A 67 -2.31 4.18 14.34
CA ILE A 67 -3.60 3.97 13.69
C ILE A 67 -3.62 2.62 12.98
N TYR A 68 -4.72 1.89 13.15
CA TYR A 68 -5.01 0.63 12.48
C TYR A 68 -6.33 0.73 11.68
N PRO A 69 -6.37 0.31 10.40
CA PRO A 69 -5.22 -0.09 9.61
C PRO A 69 -4.23 1.08 9.43
N GLY A 70 -2.95 0.75 9.24
CA GLY A 70 -1.92 1.74 9.00
C GLY A 70 -2.14 2.48 7.68
N GLN A 71 -1.45 3.61 7.50
CA GLN A 71 -1.47 4.30 6.22
C GLN A 71 -0.94 3.38 5.12
N VAL A 72 -1.64 3.35 3.99
CA VAL A 72 -1.13 2.73 2.75
C VAL A 72 0.18 3.42 2.35
N GLU A 73 1.24 2.62 2.22
CA GLU A 73 2.57 3.12 1.86
C GLU A 73 2.69 3.27 0.32
N GLY A 74 3.60 4.13 -0.13
CA GLY A 74 3.83 4.40 -1.57
C GLY A 74 2.77 5.31 -2.23
N PRO A 75 3.09 5.90 -3.39
CA PRO A 75 2.20 6.85 -4.07
C PRO A 75 0.98 6.13 -4.67
N SER A 76 -0.16 6.83 -4.72
CA SER A 76 -1.26 6.40 -5.58
C SER A 76 -0.93 6.74 -7.03
N LEU A 77 -1.37 5.89 -7.95
CA LEU A 77 -1.21 6.07 -9.39
C LEU A 77 -2.58 6.18 -10.06
N THR A 78 -2.61 6.77 -11.25
CA THR A 78 -3.79 6.92 -12.10
C THR A 78 -3.49 6.40 -13.52
N GLY A 79 -4.53 5.99 -14.26
CA GLY A 79 -4.38 5.50 -15.64
C GLY A 79 -3.72 4.12 -15.79
N VAL A 80 -3.44 3.41 -14.69
CA VAL A 80 -2.92 2.04 -14.68
C VAL A 80 -4.08 1.06 -14.94
N PRO A 81 -3.92 0.01 -15.78
CA PRO A 81 -4.92 -1.04 -15.95
C PRO A 81 -5.33 -1.68 -14.62
N GLU A 82 -6.61 -2.04 -14.48
CA GLU A 82 -7.20 -2.45 -13.20
C GLU A 82 -6.46 -3.62 -12.54
N ASP A 83 -6.14 -4.67 -13.30
CA ASP A 83 -5.46 -5.87 -12.80
C ASP A 83 -4.03 -5.57 -12.30
N VAL A 84 -3.31 -4.68 -12.98
CA VAL A 84 -1.98 -4.19 -12.57
C VAL A 84 -2.13 -3.29 -11.33
N TYR A 85 -3.15 -2.44 -11.30
CA TYR A 85 -3.41 -1.52 -10.20
C TYR A 85 -3.84 -2.24 -8.91
N GLU A 86 -4.67 -3.27 -9.01
CA GLU A 86 -5.05 -4.14 -7.90
C GLU A 86 -3.82 -4.83 -7.29
N ALA A 87 -2.94 -5.40 -8.13
CA ALA A 87 -1.69 -5.99 -7.67
C ALA A 87 -0.77 -4.95 -7.00
N TYR A 88 -0.68 -3.75 -7.56
CA TYR A 88 0.08 -2.65 -6.94
C TYR A 88 -0.51 -2.24 -5.58
N ASN A 89 -1.83 -2.10 -5.47
CA ASN A 89 -2.50 -1.81 -4.21
C ASN A 89 -2.35 -2.94 -3.18
N GLU A 90 -2.33 -4.21 -3.61
CA GLU A 90 -2.01 -5.33 -2.73
C GLU A 90 -0.61 -5.16 -2.11
N ALA A 91 0.41 -4.82 -2.91
CA ALA A 91 1.76 -4.56 -2.40
C ALA A 91 1.79 -3.40 -1.38
N ARG A 92 1.07 -2.31 -1.66
CA ARG A 92 0.95 -1.17 -0.75
C ARG A 92 0.23 -1.52 0.56
N ASN A 93 -0.80 -2.35 0.48
CA ASN A 93 -1.53 -2.84 1.65
C ASN A 93 -0.66 -3.77 2.49
N CYS A 94 0.12 -4.66 1.89
CA CYS A 94 1.10 -5.49 2.59
C CYS A 94 2.11 -4.64 3.38
N MET A 95 2.60 -3.54 2.81
CA MET A 95 3.48 -2.62 3.52
C MET A 95 2.82 -2.02 4.78
N SER A 96 1.53 -1.67 4.72
CA SER A 96 0.80 -1.06 5.84
C SER A 96 0.68 -1.97 7.08
N VAL A 97 0.81 -3.28 6.88
CA VAL A 97 0.75 -4.31 7.94
C VAL A 97 2.11 -4.98 8.20
N ASN A 98 3.21 -4.36 7.74
CA ASN A 98 4.58 -4.86 7.85
C ASN A 98 4.84 -6.22 7.17
N ALA A 99 4.02 -6.60 6.19
CA ALA A 99 4.21 -7.82 5.39
C ALA A 99 5.26 -7.59 4.27
N PHE A 100 6.48 -7.22 4.66
CA PHE A 100 7.56 -6.79 3.76
C PHE A 100 7.93 -7.85 2.70
N ASN A 101 7.96 -9.12 3.09
CA ASN A 101 8.21 -10.24 2.17
C ASN A 101 7.13 -10.32 1.08
N ALA A 102 5.86 -10.19 1.46
CA ALA A 102 4.74 -10.19 0.51
C ALA A 102 4.83 -8.99 -0.44
N THR A 103 5.17 -7.79 0.07
CA THR A 103 5.39 -6.61 -0.78
C THR A 103 6.40 -6.89 -1.88
N GLU A 104 7.57 -7.44 -1.56
CA GLU A 104 8.62 -7.71 -2.57
C GLU A 104 8.20 -8.78 -3.59
N LEU A 105 7.48 -9.82 -3.15
CA LEU A 105 6.93 -10.85 -4.04
C LEU A 105 5.91 -10.26 -5.01
N ILE A 106 5.00 -9.43 -4.51
CA ILE A 106 3.97 -8.78 -5.35
C ILE A 106 4.62 -7.77 -6.30
N CYS A 107 5.59 -6.96 -5.85
CA CYS A 107 6.35 -6.05 -6.71
C CYS A 107 7.01 -6.79 -7.89
N ARG A 108 7.57 -7.97 -7.64
CA ARG A 108 8.10 -8.82 -8.70
C ARG A 108 7.00 -9.33 -9.61
N LYS A 109 5.89 -9.82 -9.07
CA LYS A 109 4.74 -10.31 -9.84
C LYS A 109 4.17 -9.23 -10.76
N ILE A 110 4.11 -7.98 -10.32
CA ILE A 110 3.65 -6.83 -11.15
C ILE A 110 4.44 -6.72 -12.45
N LEU A 111 5.75 -6.97 -12.46
CA LEU A 111 6.54 -6.93 -13.70
C LEU A 111 6.06 -7.98 -14.72
N MET A 112 5.54 -9.11 -14.26
CA MET A 112 4.92 -10.13 -15.11
C MET A 112 3.56 -9.66 -15.63
N HIS A 113 2.72 -9.08 -14.77
CA HIS A 113 1.42 -8.52 -15.18
C HIS A 113 1.60 -7.46 -16.27
N VAL A 114 2.54 -6.53 -16.08
CA VAL A 114 2.86 -5.49 -17.08
C VAL A 114 3.33 -6.12 -18.38
N ALA A 115 4.23 -7.11 -18.33
CA ALA A 115 4.71 -7.76 -19.56
C ALA A 115 3.57 -8.45 -20.33
N VAL A 116 2.70 -9.19 -19.64
CA VAL A 116 1.54 -9.86 -20.26
C VAL A 116 0.54 -8.84 -20.82
N GLU A 117 0.26 -7.76 -20.09
CA GLU A 117 -0.60 -6.67 -20.58
C GLU A 117 0.01 -6.00 -21.83
N LYS A 118 1.34 -5.93 -21.93
CA LYS A 118 2.06 -5.45 -23.12
C LYS A 118 2.20 -6.49 -24.24
N GLY A 119 1.59 -7.66 -24.11
CA GLY A 119 1.49 -8.68 -25.16
C GLY A 119 2.44 -9.87 -25.02
N ALA A 120 3.16 -9.99 -23.90
CA ALA A 120 3.98 -11.17 -23.63
C ALA A 120 3.10 -12.41 -23.35
N GLU A 121 3.58 -13.59 -23.75
CA GLU A 121 2.87 -14.85 -23.49
C GLU A 121 2.92 -15.23 -22.01
N GLU A 122 1.80 -15.73 -21.47
CA GLU A 122 1.73 -16.26 -20.11
C GLU A 122 2.54 -17.55 -19.91
N GLY A 123 2.82 -17.91 -18.65
CA GLY A 123 3.48 -19.17 -18.29
C GLY A 123 4.97 -19.24 -18.61
N LYS A 124 5.60 -18.10 -18.95
CA LYS A 124 7.04 -18.02 -19.24
C LYS A 124 7.85 -17.71 -17.99
N SER A 125 9.16 -17.76 -18.14
CA SER A 125 10.09 -17.45 -17.05
C SER A 125 10.07 -15.96 -16.70
N PHE A 126 10.45 -15.62 -15.47
CA PHE A 126 10.57 -14.22 -15.07
C PHE A 126 11.58 -13.41 -15.91
N ALA A 127 12.67 -14.05 -16.34
CA ALA A 127 13.68 -13.41 -17.19
C ALA A 127 13.09 -13.02 -18.55
N PHE A 128 12.29 -13.92 -19.14
CA PHE A 128 11.58 -13.65 -20.39
C PHE A 128 10.71 -12.39 -20.30
N TYR A 129 9.95 -12.21 -19.22
CA TYR A 129 9.12 -11.00 -19.06
C TYR A 129 9.93 -9.70 -18.98
N LEU A 130 11.11 -9.73 -18.38
CA LEU A 130 11.99 -8.56 -18.37
C LEU A 130 12.56 -8.29 -19.76
N ASP A 131 13.00 -9.33 -20.46
CA ASP A 131 13.56 -9.21 -21.81
C ASP A 131 12.52 -8.66 -22.80
N GLU A 132 11.25 -9.08 -22.69
CA GLU A 132 10.13 -8.54 -23.48
C GLU A 132 9.87 -7.06 -23.18
N LEU A 133 9.83 -6.67 -21.91
CA LEU A 133 9.64 -5.26 -21.54
C LEU A 133 10.82 -4.37 -21.99
N GLU A 134 12.03 -4.92 -22.01
CA GLU A 134 13.20 -4.23 -22.57
C GLU A 134 13.11 -4.12 -24.10
N SER A 135 12.73 -5.20 -24.80
CA SER A 135 12.67 -5.24 -26.27
C SER A 135 11.59 -4.31 -26.82
N LEU A 136 10.47 -4.19 -26.11
CA LEU A 136 9.37 -3.27 -26.43
C LEU A 136 9.66 -1.81 -26.00
N GLY A 137 10.76 -1.56 -25.30
CA GLY A 137 11.17 -0.22 -24.87
C GLY A 137 10.49 0.31 -23.61
N TYR A 138 9.69 -0.50 -22.91
CA TYR A 138 9.08 -0.15 -21.62
C TYR A 138 10.10 -0.11 -20.47
N ILE A 139 11.20 -0.86 -20.60
CA ILE A 139 12.37 -0.76 -19.71
C ILE A 139 13.55 -0.24 -20.53
N THR A 140 13.95 1.00 -20.25
CA THR A 140 15.09 1.64 -20.94
C THR A 140 16.42 1.42 -20.21
N PRO A 141 17.59 1.63 -20.85
CA PRO A 141 18.90 1.39 -20.22
C PRO A 141 19.11 2.07 -18.85
N PRO A 142 18.68 3.34 -18.63
CA PRO A 142 18.76 3.98 -17.31
C PRO A 142 17.93 3.28 -16.22
N MET A 143 16.88 2.55 -16.60
CA MET A 143 15.94 1.90 -15.68
C MET A 143 16.46 0.56 -15.15
N LYS A 144 17.33 -0.11 -15.91
CA LYS A 144 17.83 -1.46 -15.62
C LYS A 144 18.34 -1.63 -14.19
N LYS A 145 19.07 -0.63 -13.68
CA LYS A 145 19.65 -0.71 -12.32
C LYS A 145 18.59 -0.90 -11.25
N TRP A 146 17.48 -0.16 -11.32
CA TRP A 146 16.46 -0.20 -10.28
C TRP A 146 15.39 -1.27 -10.54
N VAL A 147 15.13 -1.64 -11.81
CA VAL A 147 14.32 -2.84 -12.12
C VAL A 147 15.00 -4.10 -11.60
N ASP A 148 16.33 -4.18 -11.74
CA ASP A 148 17.11 -5.31 -11.24
C ASP A 148 17.04 -5.45 -9.71
N ILE A 149 16.83 -4.35 -8.98
CA ILE A 149 16.58 -4.37 -7.53
C ILE A 149 15.25 -5.07 -7.25
N ILE A 150 14.17 -4.76 -7.98
CA ILE A 150 12.86 -5.44 -7.84
C ILE A 150 13.03 -6.95 -8.06
N ARG A 151 13.72 -7.34 -9.13
CA ARG A 151 14.03 -8.74 -9.45
C ARG A 151 14.79 -9.45 -8.32
N LYS A 152 15.90 -8.86 -7.87
CA LYS A 152 16.78 -9.45 -6.86
C LYS A 152 16.11 -9.56 -5.49
N ASN A 153 15.36 -8.54 -5.10
CA ASN A 153 14.63 -8.51 -3.84
C ASN A 153 13.50 -9.55 -3.85
N GLY A 154 12.65 -9.55 -4.87
CA GLY A 154 11.57 -10.53 -5.00
C GLY A 154 12.09 -11.98 -5.07
N ASN A 155 13.22 -12.24 -5.75
CA ASN A 155 13.84 -13.56 -5.77
C ASN A 155 14.40 -13.96 -4.39
N SER A 156 14.95 -13.01 -3.65
CA SER A 156 15.41 -13.24 -2.28
C SER A 156 14.23 -13.53 -1.35
N ALA A 157 13.11 -12.81 -1.47
CA ALA A 157 11.90 -13.05 -0.69
C ALA A 157 11.25 -14.43 -0.95
N THR A 158 11.49 -15.03 -2.12
CA THR A 158 11.01 -16.40 -2.45
C THR A 158 11.84 -17.50 -1.80
N HIS A 159 13.16 -17.32 -1.69
CA HIS A 159 14.09 -18.43 -1.42
C HIS A 159 15.00 -18.25 -0.20
N LYS A 160 15.15 -17.04 0.33
CA LYS A 160 16.00 -16.77 1.50
C LYS A 160 15.15 -16.73 2.76
N ILE A 161 15.74 -17.21 3.86
CA ILE A 161 15.13 -17.16 5.21
C ILE A 161 15.16 -15.73 5.78
N GLU A 162 16.13 -14.91 5.35
CA GLU A 162 16.26 -13.53 5.82
C GLU A 162 15.07 -12.67 5.36
N GLU A 163 14.31 -12.16 6.33
CA GLU A 163 13.19 -11.27 6.07
C GLU A 163 13.68 -9.85 5.67
N PRO A 164 13.06 -9.22 4.67
CA PRO A 164 13.39 -7.86 4.28
C PRO A 164 12.95 -6.89 5.37
N ASN A 165 13.80 -5.90 5.65
CA ASN A 165 13.41 -4.77 6.49
C ASN A 165 12.50 -3.79 5.71
N LYS A 166 11.83 -2.88 6.44
CA LYS A 166 10.94 -1.85 5.87
C LYS A 166 11.59 -1.06 4.73
N GLY A 167 12.85 -0.66 4.88
CA GLY A 167 13.56 0.15 3.88
C GLY A 167 13.78 -0.59 2.55
N ARG A 168 14.11 -1.88 2.61
CA ARG A 168 14.30 -2.72 1.43
C ARG A 168 12.98 -2.93 0.69
N ALA A 169 11.91 -3.32 1.39
CA ALA A 169 10.60 -3.50 0.78
C ALA A 169 10.02 -2.18 0.23
N MET A 170 10.23 -1.06 0.95
CA MET A 170 9.86 0.27 0.47
C MET A 170 10.60 0.63 -0.82
N SER A 171 11.88 0.28 -0.97
CA SER A 171 12.62 0.53 -2.21
C SER A 171 12.01 -0.23 -3.39
N SER A 172 11.64 -1.50 -3.20
CA SER A 172 10.95 -2.29 -4.23
C SER A 172 9.59 -1.68 -4.60
N LEU A 173 8.82 -1.23 -3.61
CA LEU A 173 7.54 -0.57 -3.85
C LEU A 173 7.70 0.73 -4.64
N MET A 174 8.65 1.58 -4.25
CA MET A 174 8.90 2.87 -4.91
C MET A 174 9.39 2.70 -6.35
N PHE A 175 10.30 1.76 -6.61
CA PHE A 175 10.75 1.48 -7.98
C PHE A 175 9.64 0.90 -8.85
N THR A 176 8.79 0.05 -8.27
CA THR A 176 7.62 -0.47 -8.98
C THR A 176 6.64 0.67 -9.31
N ALA A 177 6.39 1.57 -8.35
CA ALA A 177 5.53 2.72 -8.56
C ALA A 177 6.03 3.62 -9.69
N GLU A 178 7.33 3.90 -9.74
CA GLU A 178 7.93 4.73 -10.79
C GLU A 178 7.89 4.06 -12.16
N LEU A 179 8.06 2.74 -12.23
CA LEU A 179 7.88 1.99 -13.47
C LEU A 179 6.45 2.14 -14.00
N LEU A 180 5.45 1.88 -13.15
CA LEU A 180 4.04 1.99 -13.53
C LEU A 180 3.68 3.43 -13.90
N ARG A 181 4.26 4.42 -13.23
CA ARG A 181 4.09 5.83 -13.56
C ARG A 181 4.58 6.12 -14.99
N ILE A 182 5.79 5.69 -15.32
CA ILE A 182 6.40 5.93 -16.63
C ILE A 182 5.61 5.21 -17.73
N ILE A 183 5.18 3.96 -17.50
CA ILE A 183 4.49 3.14 -18.52
C ILE A 183 3.04 3.58 -18.73
N TYR A 184 2.33 4.01 -17.68
CA TYR A 184 0.88 4.23 -17.74
C TYR A 184 0.46 5.64 -17.34
N GLU A 185 0.87 6.12 -16.17
CA GLU A 185 0.34 7.38 -15.61
C GLU A 185 0.73 8.60 -16.46
N MET A 186 1.97 8.63 -16.96
CA MET A 186 2.44 9.73 -17.83
C MET A 186 1.71 9.74 -19.18
N GLU A 187 1.47 8.57 -19.76
CA GLU A 187 0.65 8.43 -20.99
C GLU A 187 -0.80 8.87 -20.75
N HIS A 188 -1.38 8.49 -19.61
CA HIS A 188 -2.72 8.91 -19.21
C HIS A 188 -2.81 10.44 -19.07
N PHE A 189 -1.85 11.07 -18.40
CA PHE A 189 -1.81 12.53 -18.32
C PHE A 189 -1.60 13.16 -19.69
N ALA A 190 -0.67 12.66 -20.51
CA ALA A 190 -0.46 13.16 -21.86
C ALA A 190 -1.76 13.14 -22.68
N SER A 191 -2.52 12.04 -22.64
CA SER A 191 -3.82 11.92 -23.32
C SER A 191 -4.88 12.89 -22.79
N THR A 192 -4.81 13.28 -21.52
CA THR A 192 -5.75 14.22 -20.89
C THR A 192 -5.48 15.67 -21.29
N PHE A 193 -4.23 16.02 -21.58
CA PHE A 193 -3.81 17.39 -21.93
C PHE A 193 -3.51 17.59 -23.42
N SER A 194 -3.48 16.52 -24.22
CA SER A 194 -3.36 16.61 -25.67
C SER A 194 -4.72 16.99 -26.26
N VAL A 195 -4.94 18.30 -26.41
CA VAL A 195 -6.09 18.90 -27.11
C VAL A 195 -5.97 18.69 -28.61
#